data_AF-A0A1M6WLA3-F1
#
_entry.id   AF-A0A1M6WLA3-F1
#
_cell.length_a   1.000
_cell.length_b   1.000
_cell.length_c   1.000
_cell.angle_alpha   90.00
_cell.angle_beta   90.00
_cell.angle_gamma   90.00
#
_symmetry.space_group_name_H-M   'P 1'
#
loop_
_entity.id
_entity.type
_entity.pdbx_description
1 polymer ?
#
loop_
_entity_poly.entity_id
_entity_poly.type
_entity_poly.pdbx_seq_one_letter_code
_entity_poly.pdbx_strand_id
1 'polypeptide(L)'
;MTYVSANKEINDFCNNLLATNLWIIDHRSKHIVLRHIAIGANKIIPIPCTPSDINAFKNLKHRYKRYLREYFKQIGLIINKQMNIQ
;
A
#
# COMPACT_ATOMS: atom_id res chain seq x y z
N MET A 1 -11.22 13.93 5.83
CA MET A 1 -10.58 13.61 4.54
C MET A 1 -9.15 14.07 4.62
N THR A 2 -8.18 13.15 4.52
CA THR A 2 -6.75 13.45 4.61
C THR A 2 -6.23 13.82 3.22
N TYR A 3 -5.49 14.92 3.15
CA TYR A 3 -4.85 15.39 1.93
C TYR A 3 -3.35 15.10 1.98
N VAL A 4 -2.90 14.12 1.19
CA VAL A 4 -1.53 13.59 1.23
C VAL A 4 -0.78 13.75 -0.10
N SER A 5 -1.48 14.15 -1.16
CA SER A 5 -0.92 14.32 -2.50
C SER A 5 -1.66 15.43 -3.25
N ALA A 6 -1.00 16.05 -4.22
CA ALA A 6 -1.66 16.94 -5.16
C ALA A 6 -2.66 16.22 -6.08
N ASN A 7 -2.53 14.89 -6.24
CA ASN A 7 -3.39 14.08 -7.08
C ASN A 7 -4.63 13.57 -6.30
N LYS A 8 -5.83 13.91 -6.79
CA LYS A 8 -7.11 13.50 -6.19
C LYS A 8 -7.27 11.98 -6.09
N GLU A 9 -6.90 11.23 -7.12
CA GLU A 9 -7.05 9.76 -7.14
C GLU A 9 -6.18 9.11 -6.05
N ILE A 10 -4.98 9.66 -5.81
CA ILE A 10 -4.12 9.22 -4.71
C ILE A 10 -4.78 9.51 -3.37
N ASN A 11 -5.34 10.71 -3.20
CA ASN A 11 -6.04 11.06 -1.95
C ASN A 11 -7.25 10.16 -1.71
N ASP A 12 -8.10 9.94 -2.71
CA ASP A 12 -9.28 9.08 -2.61
C ASP A 12 -8.87 7.64 -2.25
N PHE A 13 -7.84 7.12 -2.92
CA PHE A 13 -7.29 5.80 -2.62
C PHE A 13 -6.77 5.70 -1.19
N CYS A 14 -5.99 6.67 -0.71
CA CYS A 14 -5.47 6.68 0.65
C CYS A 14 -6.61 6.77 1.67
N ASN A 15 -7.58 7.66 1.47
CA ASN A 15 -8.73 7.81 2.36
C ASN A 15 -9.56 6.53 2.46
N ASN A 16 -9.76 5.83 1.34
CA ASN A 16 -10.44 4.53 1.34
C ASN A 16 -9.68 3.47 2.14
N LEU A 17 -8.34 3.46 2.07
CA LEU A 17 -7.54 2.55 2.89
C LEU A 17 -7.60 2.90 4.37
N LEU A 18 -7.51 4.18 4.72
CA LEU A 18 -7.61 4.64 6.11
C LEU A 18 -8.96 4.28 6.72
N ALA A 19 -10.05 4.35 5.95
CA ALA A 19 -11.39 3.97 6.38
C ALA A 19 -11.52 2.49 6.80
N THR A 20 -10.59 1.61 6.39
CA THR A 20 -10.58 0.21 6.82
C THR A 20 -10.06 0.01 8.25
N ASN A 21 -9.47 1.04 8.86
CA ASN A 21 -8.74 0.96 10.13
C ASN A 21 -7.56 -0.03 10.15
N LEU A 22 -7.18 -0.59 8.99
CA LEU A 22 -5.98 -1.43 8.86
C LEU A 22 -4.76 -0.63 8.43
N TRP A 23 -4.95 0.63 8.04
CA TRP A 23 -3.91 1.52 7.52
C TRP A 23 -3.87 2.82 8.29
N ILE A 24 -2.66 3.36 8.45
CA ILE A 24 -2.44 4.70 9.00
C ILE A 24 -1.53 5.51 8.08
N ILE A 25 -1.66 6.83 8.15
CA ILE A 25 -0.65 7.74 7.60
C ILE A 25 0.50 7.86 8.59
N ASP A 26 1.70 7.83 8.05
CA ASP A 26 2.94 7.96 8.79
C ASP A 26 3.95 8.79 7.98
N HIS A 27 5.00 9.26 8.63
CA HIS A 27 6.03 10.08 8.02
C HIS A 27 7.39 9.40 8.11
N ARG A 28 8.05 9.25 6.96
CA ARG A 28 9.46 8.86 6.90
C ARG A 28 10.28 10.02 6.36
N SER A 29 10.97 10.71 7.27
CA SER A 29 11.67 11.96 6.98
C SER A 29 10.71 12.96 6.31
N LYS A 30 10.96 13.35 5.06
CA LYS A 30 10.15 14.32 4.32
C LYS A 30 9.01 13.67 3.51
N HIS A 31 8.90 12.34 3.52
CA HIS A 31 7.93 11.61 2.69
C HIS A 31 6.78 11.05 3.52
N ILE A 32 5.55 11.26 3.04
CA ILE A 32 4.35 10.64 3.60
C ILE A 32 4.29 9.19 3.11
N VAL A 33 3.96 8.28 4.03
CA VAL A 33 3.81 6.85 3.74
C VAL A 33 2.49 6.32 4.30
N LEU A 34 1.94 5.31 3.64
CA LEU A 34 0.87 4.45 4.16
C LEU A 34 1.50 3.27 4.89
N ARG A 35 1.19 3.09 6.17
CA ARG A 35 1.66 1.96 6.98
C ARG A 35 0.50 1.02 7.26
N HIS A 36 0.66 -0.26 6.91
CA HIS A 36 -0.30 -1.31 7.26
C HIS A 36 -0.04 -1.76 8.70
N ILE A 37 -1.08 -1.76 9.53
CA ILE A 37 -0.99 -2.04 10.97
C ILE A 37 -1.65 -3.37 11.38
N ALA A 38 -2.12 -4.16 10.41
CA ALA A 38 -2.64 -5.49 10.68
C ALA A 38 -1.56 -6.44 11.23
N ILE A 39 -1.98 -7.45 11.99
CA ILE A 39 -1.06 -8.48 12.53
C ILE A 39 -0.34 -9.18 11.37
N GLY A 40 0.99 -9.27 11.47
CA GLY A 40 1.85 -9.83 10.41
C GLY A 40 2.22 -8.84 9.30
N ALA A 41 1.65 -7.64 9.27
CA ALA A 41 2.05 -6.61 8.33
C ALA A 41 3.42 -6.01 8.70
N ASN A 42 4.32 -5.84 7.71
CA ASN A 42 5.66 -5.28 7.94
C ASN A 42 6.09 -4.24 6.89
N LYS A 43 5.25 -3.94 5.89
CA LYS A 43 5.60 -3.00 4.82
C LYS A 43 4.90 -1.67 4.99
N ILE A 44 5.56 -0.68 4.42
CA ILE A 44 5.05 0.67 4.19
C ILE A 44 4.98 0.91 2.68
N ILE A 45 4.06 1.76 2.26
CA ILE A 45 3.88 2.16 0.87
C ILE A 45 4.14 3.68 0.80
N PRO A 46 5.22 4.11 0.12
CA PRO A 46 5.47 5.53 -0.09
C PRO A 46 4.37 6.18 -0.94
N ILE A 47 3.87 7.34 -0.52
CA ILE A 47 2.83 8.08 -1.24
C ILE A 47 3.49 9.12 -2.16
N PRO A 48 3.22 9.10 -3.48
CA PRO A 48 3.70 10.14 -4.37
C PRO A 48 2.96 11.45 -4.06
N CYS A 49 3.72 12.48 -3.69
CA CYS A 49 3.19 13.80 -3.35
C CYS A 49 3.29 14.80 -4.52
N THR A 50 4.13 14.51 -5.51
CA THR A 50 4.48 15.43 -6.60
C THR A 50 3.44 15.40 -7.74
N PRO A 51 2.93 16.56 -8.20
CA PRO A 51 1.88 16.64 -9.22
C PRO A 51 2.33 16.30 -10.65
N SER A 52 3.63 16.21 -10.93
CA SER A 52 4.17 16.14 -12.29
C SER A 52 4.17 14.74 -12.91
N ASP A 53 3.94 13.67 -12.14
CA ASP A 53 3.92 12.30 -12.66
C ASP A 53 2.48 11.82 -12.90
N ILE A 54 2.08 11.81 -14.18
CA ILE A 54 0.77 11.32 -14.62
C ILE A 54 0.55 9.83 -14.28
N ASN A 55 1.63 9.06 -14.13
CA ASN A 55 1.59 7.64 -13.79
C ASN A 55 1.70 7.39 -12.27
N ALA A 56 1.78 8.43 -11.44
CA ALA A 56 1.96 8.30 -10.00
C ALA A 56 0.91 7.39 -9.36
N PHE A 57 -0.37 7.57 -9.71
CA PHE A 57 -1.46 6.74 -9.20
C PHE A 57 -1.37 5.29 -9.70
N LYS A 58 -1.09 5.08 -10.99
CA LYS A 58 -0.91 3.73 -11.58
C LYS A 58 0.21 2.97 -10.87
N ASN A 59 1.33 3.64 -10.61
CA ASN A 59 2.49 3.09 -9.92
C ASN A 59 2.17 2.76 -8.46
N LEU A 60 1.46 3.65 -7.75
CA LEU A 60 0.99 3.42 -6.39
C LEU A 60 0.08 2.18 -6.32
N LYS A 61 -0.90 2.07 -7.22
CA LYS A 61 -1.81 0.93 -7.32
C LYS A 61 -1.07 -0.38 -7.58
N HIS A 62 -0.06 -0.37 -8.46
CA HIS A 62 0.77 -1.55 -8.72
C HIS A 62 1.56 -1.98 -7.47
N ARG A 63 2.21 -1.03 -6.77
CA ARG A 63 2.93 -1.32 -5.52
C ARG A 63 2.01 -1.89 -4.45
N TYR A 64 0.82 -1.32 -4.29
CA TYR A 64 -0.19 -1.82 -3.36
C TYR A 64 -0.62 -3.26 -3.67
N LYS A 65 -0.92 -3.58 -4.93
CA LYS A 65 -1.29 -4.94 -5.33
C LYS A 65 -0.16 -5.95 -5.06
N ARG A 66 1.08 -5.57 -5.38
CA ARG A 66 2.26 -6.40 -5.09
C ARG A 66 2.38 -6.65 -3.59
N TYR A 67 2.24 -5.59 -2.79
CA TYR A 67 2.28 -5.69 -1.33
C TYR A 67 1.21 -6.65 -0.80
N LEU A 68 -0.06 -6.49 -1.20
CA LEU A 68 -1.14 -7.37 -0.72
C LEU A 68 -0.85 -8.84 -1.02
N ARG A 69 -0.30 -9.15 -2.19
CA ARG A 69 0.09 -10.50 -2.54
C ARG A 69 1.19 -11.04 -1.62
N GLU A 70 2.20 -10.24 -1.31
CA GLU A 70 3.26 -10.61 -0.37
C GLU A 70 2.71 -10.81 1.05
N TYR A 71 1.83 -9.91 1.51
CA TYR A 71 1.17 -10.01 2.80
C TYR A 71 0.31 -11.28 2.92
N PHE A 72 -0.55 -11.56 1.94
CA PHE A 72 -1.40 -12.76 1.97
C PHE A 72 -0.60 -14.06 1.92
N LYS A 73 0.56 -14.08 1.26
CA LYS A 73 1.50 -15.21 1.36
C LYS A 73 2.06 -15.34 2.77
N GLN A 74 2.48 -14.22 3.37
CA GLN A 74 3.08 -14.20 4.70
C GLN A 74 2.11 -14.69 5.78
N ILE A 75 0.83 -14.32 5.71
CA ILE A 75 -0.20 -14.77 6.66
C ILE A 75 -0.83 -16.11 6.29
N GLY A 76 -0.32 -16.81 5.28
CA GLY A 76 -0.76 -18.15 4.90
C GLY A 76 -2.08 -18.23 4.13
N LEU A 77 -2.69 -17.10 3.72
CA LEU A 77 -3.89 -17.08 2.88
C LEU A 77 -3.62 -17.50 1.42
N ILE A 78 -2.39 -17.27 0.94
CA ILE A 78 -1.95 -17.77 -0.38
C ILE A 78 -0.90 -18.84 -0.15
N ILE A 79 -1.28 -20.10 -0.34
CA ILE A 79 -0.35 -21.22 -0.38
C ILE A 79 0.26 -21.26 -1.78
N ASN A 80 1.57 -20.98 -1.90
CA ASN A 80 2.31 -21.36 -3.09
C ASN A 80 2.34 -22.89 -3.12
N LYS A 81 1.48 -23.51 -3.92
CA LYS A 81 1.47 -24.96 -4.14
C LYS A 81 2.72 -25.34 -4.95
N GLN A 82 3.89 -25.37 -4.31
CA GLN A 82 5.04 -26.09 -4.86
C GLN A 82 4.78 -27.56 -4.60
N MET A 83 4.22 -28.24 -5.60
CA MET A 83 4.22 -29.68 -5.66
C MET A 83 5.67 -30.14 -5.72
N ASN A 84 6.18 -30.67 -4.60
CA ASN A 84 7.29 -31.61 -4.63
C ASN A 84 6.78 -32.86 -5.35
N ILE A 85 7.20 -33.03 -6.60
CA ILE A 85 7.18 -34.33 -7.25
C ILE A 85 8.42 -35.04 -6.71
N GLN A 86 8.21 -35.96 -5.78
CA GLN A 86 9.18 -37.00 -5.42
C GLN A 86 9.12 -38.12 -6.46
#